data_AF-A0A5E8HBE4-F1
#
_entry.id   AF-A0A5E8HBE4-F1
#
_cell.length_a   1.000
_cell.length_b   1.000
_cell.length_c   1.000
_cell.angle_alpha   90.00
_cell.angle_beta   90.00
_cell.angle_gamma   90.00
#
_symmetry.space_group_name_H-M   'P 1'
#
loop_
_entity.id
_entity.type
_entity.pdbx_description
1 polymer ?
#
loop_
_entity_poly.entity_id
_entity_poly.type
_entity_poly.pdbx_seq_one_letter_code
_entity_poly.pdbx_strand_id
1 'polypeptide(L)'
;MIEEIKKILINAKISNVYVGWAGSLNIGIGNILNPEEKNRFDILTDWYLNSESASWRIINKEVVLSGSYNQDKSDSEIFPSTLYSKILDVQINHLKDLTLFLENQTKIDFRNLNGIEKDHCLYNISNRNGIGFSLFINGDWVSWTDLDYLNKNEIVENNEKIQEIAKTFSLKIEKSDSTVKTNNCDNCIYFRAINGPYEFWDFGLCSSEESIYFGKAKFKKHSCNAFESY
;
A
#
# COMPACT_ATOMS: atom_id res chain seq x y z
N MET A 1 8.18 24.74 3.24
CA MET A 1 7.70 23.35 3.04
C MET A 1 6.58 23.21 2.04
N ILE A 2 5.34 23.65 2.28
CA ILE A 2 4.27 23.43 1.26
C ILE A 2 4.61 24.04 -0.11
N GLU A 3 5.18 25.24 -0.14
CA GLU A 3 5.62 25.87 -1.40
C GLU A 3 6.77 25.12 -2.08
N GLU A 4 7.61 24.39 -1.33
CA GLU A 4 8.68 23.57 -1.90
C GLU A 4 8.12 22.29 -2.51
N ILE A 5 7.18 21.64 -1.81
CA ILE A 5 6.42 20.51 -2.34
C ILE A 5 5.68 20.89 -3.61
N LYS A 6 5.03 22.06 -3.63
CA LYS A 6 4.38 22.58 -4.85
C LYS A 6 5.36 22.76 -5.99
N LYS A 7 6.57 23.28 -5.74
CA LYS A 7 7.62 23.42 -6.77
C LYS A 7 8.07 22.07 -7.34
N ILE A 8 8.06 21.02 -6.52
CA ILE A 8 8.40 19.65 -6.94
C ILE A 8 7.28 19.04 -7.79
N LEU A 9 6.04 19.16 -7.33
CA LEU A 9 4.90 18.44 -7.89
C LEU A 9 4.27 19.15 -9.08
N ILE A 10 4.10 20.47 -9.01
CA ILE A 10 3.41 21.24 -10.07
C ILE A 10 4.23 21.15 -11.36
N ASN A 11 3.54 20.88 -12.45
CA ASN A 11 4.07 20.58 -13.78
C ASN A 11 4.78 19.25 -13.95
N ALA A 12 4.98 18.46 -12.89
CA ALA A 12 5.50 17.11 -13.03
C ALA A 12 4.44 16.18 -13.61
N LYS A 13 4.88 15.14 -14.32
CA LYS A 13 4.01 14.10 -14.86
C LYS A 13 3.92 12.94 -13.89
N ILE A 14 2.76 12.31 -13.82
CA ILE A 14 2.61 11.02 -13.17
C ILE A 14 3.25 9.96 -14.07
N SER A 15 4.21 9.22 -13.55
CA SER A 15 4.94 8.19 -14.29
C SER A 15 4.53 6.78 -13.88
N ASN A 16 4.04 6.61 -12.65
CA ASN A 16 3.50 5.34 -12.17
C ASN A 16 2.41 5.58 -11.12
N VAL A 17 1.45 4.66 -11.02
CA VAL A 17 0.43 4.63 -9.97
C VAL A 17 0.17 3.17 -9.61
N TYR A 18 0.24 2.84 -8.33
CA TYR A 18 -0.09 1.50 -7.85
C TYR A 18 -0.58 1.53 -6.39
N VAL A 19 -1.27 0.47 -5.99
CA VAL A 19 -1.61 0.22 -4.59
C VAL A 19 -0.52 -0.65 -4.00
N GLY A 20 0.16 -0.13 -2.97
CA GLY A 20 1.18 -0.83 -2.21
C GLY A 20 0.59 -1.48 -0.96
N TRP A 21 1.48 -1.79 -0.02
CA TRP A 21 1.15 -2.43 1.24
C TRP A 21 0.05 -1.65 2.01
N ALA A 22 -0.83 -2.40 2.69
CA ALA A 22 -1.97 -1.90 3.46
C ALA A 22 -2.96 -0.99 2.67
N GLY A 23 -2.98 -1.10 1.34
CA GLY A 23 -3.89 -0.29 0.52
C GLY A 23 -3.39 1.14 0.27
N SER A 24 -2.12 1.43 0.57
CA SER A 24 -1.51 2.74 0.31
C SER A 24 -1.40 3.00 -1.19
N LEU A 25 -1.96 4.11 -1.67
CA LEU A 25 -1.67 4.61 -3.00
C LEU A 25 -0.24 5.14 -3.05
N ASN A 26 0.48 4.69 -4.08
CA ASN A 26 1.83 5.11 -4.43
C ASN A 26 1.79 5.75 -5.82
N ILE A 27 2.37 6.94 -5.95
CA ILE A 27 2.42 7.70 -7.19
C ILE A 27 3.88 8.05 -7.47
N GLY A 28 4.39 7.55 -8.59
CA GLY A 28 5.66 7.98 -9.16
C GLY A 28 5.47 9.27 -9.95
N ILE A 29 6.37 10.23 -9.77
CA ILE A 29 6.27 11.60 -10.28
C ILE A 29 7.60 12.00 -10.92
N GLY A 30 7.52 12.59 -12.13
CA GLY A 30 8.68 12.99 -12.92
C GLY A 30 9.05 11.96 -13.99
N ASN A 31 10.33 11.89 -14.33
CA ASN A 31 10.81 11.02 -15.40
C ASN A 31 10.89 9.55 -14.93
N ILE A 32 10.63 8.63 -15.85
CA ILE A 32 10.96 7.21 -15.65
C ILE A 32 12.46 7.05 -15.90
N LEU A 33 13.18 6.61 -14.87
CA LEU A 33 14.64 6.55 -14.89
C LEU A 33 15.16 5.18 -15.37
N ASN A 34 14.38 4.11 -15.22
CA ASN A 34 14.78 2.79 -15.67
C ASN A 34 13.58 1.97 -16.22
N PRO A 35 13.20 2.17 -17.49
CA PRO A 35 12.04 1.50 -18.08
C PRO A 35 12.27 0.00 -18.35
N GLU A 36 13.51 -0.49 -18.26
CA GLU A 36 13.86 -1.88 -18.56
C GLU A 36 13.74 -2.82 -17.34
N GLU A 37 13.68 -2.29 -16.12
CA GLU A 37 13.44 -3.06 -14.90
C GLU A 37 11.95 -3.42 -14.80
N LYS A 38 11.61 -4.65 -15.20
CA LYS A 38 10.23 -5.18 -15.30
C LYS A 38 9.54 -5.45 -13.96
N ASN A 39 10.18 -5.20 -12.83
CA ASN A 39 9.50 -5.32 -11.55
C ASN A 39 8.57 -4.12 -11.37
N ARG A 40 7.26 -4.37 -11.29
CA ARG A 40 6.22 -3.34 -11.14
C ARG A 40 6.43 -2.41 -9.92
N PHE A 41 7.27 -2.84 -8.97
CA PHE A 41 7.59 -2.11 -7.74
C PHE A 41 8.84 -1.23 -7.84
N ASP A 42 9.67 -1.41 -8.87
CA ASP A 42 11.00 -0.77 -9.00
C ASP A 42 11.07 0.24 -10.15
N ILE A 43 9.95 0.68 -10.73
CA ILE A 43 9.99 1.76 -11.74
C ILE A 43 10.49 3.00 -11.04
N LEU A 44 11.79 3.28 -11.18
CA LEU A 44 12.49 4.42 -10.58
C LEU A 44 11.96 5.72 -11.19
N THR A 45 11.50 6.62 -10.33
CA THR A 45 11.03 7.95 -10.71
C THR A 45 11.74 9.02 -9.91
N ASP A 46 11.69 10.27 -10.37
CA ASP A 46 12.38 11.38 -9.70
C ASP A 46 11.85 11.58 -8.27
N TRP A 47 10.54 11.48 -8.08
CA TRP A 47 9.86 11.65 -6.80
C TRP A 47 8.73 10.62 -6.63
N TYR A 48 8.47 10.23 -5.38
CA TYR A 48 7.35 9.37 -5.00
C TYR A 48 6.47 10.07 -3.99
N LEU A 49 5.16 9.91 -4.16
CA LEU A 49 4.16 10.26 -3.16
C LEU A 49 3.48 8.98 -2.67
N ASN A 50 3.51 8.74 -1.37
CA ASN A 50 2.87 7.60 -0.71
C ASN A 50 1.84 8.12 0.31
N SER A 51 0.70 7.44 0.40
CA SER A 51 -0.43 7.81 1.26
C SER A 51 -0.41 7.22 2.67
N GLU A 52 0.65 6.55 3.11
CA GLU A 52 0.88 5.93 4.43
C GLU A 52 -0.40 5.57 5.20
N SER A 53 -0.99 6.52 5.94
CA SER A 53 -2.23 6.34 6.70
C SER A 53 -3.47 7.09 6.17
N ALA A 54 -3.34 7.91 5.13
CA ALA A 54 -4.44 8.63 4.48
C ALA A 54 -5.22 7.73 3.51
N SER A 55 -6.54 7.83 3.55
CA SER A 55 -7.39 7.22 2.52
C SER A 55 -7.28 8.01 1.23
N TRP A 56 -7.47 7.38 0.08
CA TRP A 56 -7.34 8.03 -1.22
C TRP A 56 -8.53 7.75 -2.13
N ARG A 57 -8.77 8.65 -3.09
CA ARG A 57 -9.76 8.51 -4.17
C ARG A 57 -9.24 9.13 -5.45
N ILE A 58 -9.51 8.47 -6.58
CA ILE A 58 -9.30 8.99 -7.93
C ILE A 58 -10.66 9.37 -8.50
N ILE A 59 -10.83 10.63 -8.91
CA ILE A 59 -12.12 11.17 -9.32
C ILE A 59 -11.94 11.87 -10.67
N ASN A 60 -12.77 11.59 -11.66
CA ASN A 60 -12.80 12.30 -12.93
C ASN A 60 -14.20 12.85 -13.18
N LYS A 61 -14.32 14.17 -13.42
CA LYS A 61 -15.62 14.84 -13.67
C LYS A 61 -16.69 14.43 -12.66
N GLU A 62 -16.37 14.54 -11.37
CA GLU A 62 -17.24 14.22 -10.22
C GLU A 62 -17.54 12.73 -9.99
N VAL A 63 -17.13 11.84 -10.90
CA VAL A 63 -17.29 10.39 -10.74
C VAL A 63 -16.08 9.81 -10.02
N VAL A 64 -16.31 9.14 -8.88
CA VAL A 64 -15.27 8.36 -8.20
C VAL A 64 -14.94 7.14 -9.06
N LEU A 65 -13.71 7.07 -9.55
CA LEU A 65 -13.23 5.95 -10.35
C LEU A 65 -12.74 4.82 -9.45
N SER A 66 -11.84 5.12 -8.51
CA SER A 66 -11.29 4.18 -7.52
C SER A 66 -11.03 4.89 -6.19
N GLY A 67 -10.85 4.12 -5.12
CA GLY A 67 -10.40 4.60 -3.81
C GLY A 67 -10.11 3.45 -2.86
N SER A 68 -9.53 3.76 -1.70
CA SER A 68 -9.09 2.76 -0.70
C SER A 68 -10.17 1.78 -0.21
N TYR A 69 -11.44 2.11 -0.41
CA TYR A 69 -12.59 1.31 0.03
C TYR A 69 -13.49 0.86 -1.12
N ASN A 70 -13.12 1.13 -2.37
CA ASN A 70 -13.99 0.91 -3.51
C ASN A 70 -13.59 -0.39 -4.24
N GLN A 71 -14.48 -1.37 -4.27
CA GLN A 71 -14.27 -2.67 -4.94
C GLN A 71 -14.90 -2.74 -6.34
N ASP A 72 -15.57 -1.68 -6.79
CA ASP A 72 -16.45 -1.70 -7.97
C ASP A 72 -15.71 -1.86 -9.32
N LYS A 73 -14.42 -1.49 -9.39
CA LYS A 73 -13.58 -1.61 -10.59
C LYS A 73 -12.17 -2.04 -10.22
N SER A 74 -11.56 -2.86 -11.07
CA SER A 74 -10.16 -3.24 -10.87
C SER A 74 -9.28 -1.99 -11.06
N ASP A 75 -8.40 -1.71 -10.10
CA ASP A 75 -7.45 -0.59 -10.16
C ASP A 75 -6.62 -0.59 -11.45
N SER A 76 -6.38 -1.78 -12.02
CA SER A 76 -5.71 -1.99 -13.31
C SER A 76 -6.39 -1.32 -14.50
N GLU A 77 -7.70 -1.06 -14.45
CA GLU A 77 -8.43 -0.36 -15.52
C GLU A 77 -8.34 1.17 -15.38
N ILE A 78 -8.10 1.67 -14.16
CA ILE A 78 -8.20 3.09 -13.84
C ILE A 78 -6.84 3.77 -13.87
N PHE A 79 -5.82 3.13 -13.32
CA PHE A 79 -4.47 3.71 -13.25
C PHE A 79 -3.90 4.14 -14.61
N PRO A 80 -4.09 3.39 -15.71
CA PRO A 80 -3.63 3.83 -17.03
C PRO A 80 -4.16 5.21 -17.45
N SER A 81 -5.36 5.60 -17.01
CA SER A 81 -5.94 6.91 -17.32
C SER A 81 -5.28 8.08 -16.57
N THR A 82 -4.60 7.79 -15.46
CA THR A 82 -3.86 8.78 -14.67
C THR A 82 -2.40 8.93 -15.10
N LEU A 83 -1.85 7.90 -15.75
CA LEU A 83 -0.46 7.91 -16.21
C LEU A 83 -0.22 9.04 -17.22
N TYR A 84 1.00 9.58 -17.17
CA TYR A 84 1.53 10.67 -17.99
C TYR A 84 0.81 12.01 -17.87
N SER A 85 -0.27 12.07 -17.09
CA SER A 85 -0.99 13.31 -16.83
C SER A 85 -0.12 14.25 -16.00
N LYS A 86 -0.08 15.50 -16.44
CA LYS A 86 0.59 16.58 -15.73
C LYS A 86 -0.20 17.04 -14.50
N ILE A 87 0.49 17.22 -13.37
CA ILE A 87 -0.07 17.85 -12.17
C ILE A 87 -0.14 19.37 -12.41
N LEU A 88 -1.34 19.93 -12.39
CA LEU A 88 -1.59 21.35 -12.60
C LEU A 88 -1.61 22.14 -11.30
N ASP A 89 -2.17 21.56 -10.25
CA ASP A 89 -2.29 22.21 -8.94
C ASP A 89 -2.21 21.17 -7.82
N VAL A 90 -1.78 21.64 -6.66
CA VAL A 90 -1.71 20.88 -5.42
C VAL A 90 -2.35 21.71 -4.33
N GLN A 91 -3.42 21.20 -3.75
CA GLN A 91 -4.12 21.86 -2.66
C GLN A 91 -3.99 21.05 -1.38
N ILE A 92 -3.73 21.77 -0.28
CA ILE A 92 -3.83 21.21 1.06
C ILE A 92 -4.88 22.01 1.81
N ASN A 93 -5.89 21.31 2.32
CA ASN A 93 -6.96 21.95 3.07
C ASN A 93 -6.67 21.95 4.59
N HIS A 94 -7.55 22.61 5.35
CA HIS A 94 -7.44 22.71 6.80
C HIS A 94 -7.51 21.36 7.55
N LEU A 95 -8.07 20.33 6.92
CA LEU A 95 -8.12 18.95 7.44
C LEU A 95 -6.86 18.15 7.09
N LYS A 96 -5.89 18.79 6.43
CA LYS A 96 -4.65 18.17 5.95
C LYS A 96 -4.89 17.18 4.83
N ASP A 97 -6.04 17.27 4.17
CA ASP A 97 -6.27 16.54 2.93
C ASP A 97 -5.40 17.15 1.84
N LEU A 98 -4.79 16.29 1.04
CA LEU A 98 -4.00 16.66 -0.13
C LEU A 98 -4.83 16.34 -1.38
N THR A 99 -4.99 17.30 -2.29
CA THR A 99 -5.58 17.05 -3.59
C THR A 99 -4.58 17.40 -4.68
N LEU A 100 -4.33 16.45 -5.59
CA LEU A 100 -3.63 16.68 -6.84
C LEU A 100 -4.64 16.89 -7.96
N PHE A 101 -4.53 18.00 -8.70
CA PHE A 101 -5.35 18.26 -9.88
C PHE A 101 -4.54 17.98 -11.13
N LEU A 102 -5.06 17.12 -12.00
CA LEU A 102 -4.39 16.67 -13.22
C LEU A 102 -4.98 17.35 -14.46
N GLU A 103 -4.17 17.46 -15.51
CA GLU A 103 -4.57 18.12 -16.76
C GLU A 103 -5.74 17.46 -17.49
N ASN A 104 -5.96 16.17 -17.26
CA ASN A 104 -7.07 15.40 -17.83
C ASN A 104 -8.39 15.54 -17.03
N GLN A 105 -8.50 16.55 -16.17
CA GLN A 105 -9.63 16.79 -15.26
C GLN A 105 -9.83 15.70 -14.18
N THR A 106 -8.83 14.83 -14.01
CA THR A 106 -8.80 13.90 -12.88
C THR A 106 -8.24 14.62 -11.65
N LYS A 107 -8.80 14.31 -10.49
CA LYS A 107 -8.22 14.67 -9.19
C LYS A 107 -7.91 13.42 -8.38
N ILE A 108 -6.82 13.48 -7.65
CA ILE A 108 -6.42 12.46 -6.68
C ILE A 108 -6.51 13.10 -5.30
N ASP A 109 -7.51 12.68 -4.53
CA ASP A 109 -7.76 13.17 -3.18
C ASP A 109 -7.15 12.19 -2.17
N PHE A 110 -6.31 12.68 -1.28
CA PHE A 110 -5.87 12.01 -0.06
C PHE A 110 -6.60 12.65 1.12
N ARG A 111 -7.33 11.84 1.89
CA ARG A 111 -8.21 12.27 2.95
C ARG A 111 -7.69 11.77 4.29
N ASN A 112 -7.56 12.69 5.23
CA ASN A 112 -7.31 12.34 6.61
C ASN A 112 -8.64 11.93 7.28
N LEU A 113 -8.98 10.65 7.20
CA LEU A 113 -10.16 10.09 7.86
C LEU A 113 -9.87 9.60 9.28
N ASN A 114 -8.60 9.53 9.66
CA ASN A 114 -8.16 9.04 10.95
C ASN A 114 -7.92 10.21 11.90
N GLY A 115 -8.91 10.52 12.74
CA GLY A 115 -8.57 11.03 14.06
C GLY A 115 -8.04 9.85 14.86
N ILE A 116 -6.94 9.99 15.60
CA ILE A 116 -6.80 9.52 17.00
C ILE A 116 -5.33 9.34 17.41
N GLU A 117 -4.37 9.06 16.51
CA GLU A 117 -2.98 8.84 16.94
C GLU A 117 -2.04 10.01 16.56
N LYS A 118 -1.42 10.61 17.57
CA LYS A 118 -0.36 11.59 17.38
C LYS A 118 0.85 10.86 16.77
N ASP A 119 1.56 11.53 15.86
CA ASP A 119 2.82 11.08 15.25
C ASP A 119 2.72 10.04 14.12
N HIS A 120 1.53 9.73 13.61
CA HIS A 120 1.39 8.98 12.35
C HIS A 120 1.60 9.88 11.12
N CYS A 121 2.34 9.38 10.14
CA CYS A 121 2.57 10.02 8.84
C CYS A 121 1.34 9.82 7.95
N LEU A 122 0.73 10.93 7.49
CA LEU A 122 -0.40 10.93 6.57
C LEU A 122 0.04 10.64 5.14
N TYR A 123 1.12 11.26 4.70
CA TYR A 123 1.70 11.03 3.39
C TYR A 123 3.16 11.45 3.36
N ASN A 124 3.91 10.75 2.53
CA ASN A 124 5.34 10.90 2.35
C ASN A 124 5.66 11.26 0.89
N ILE A 125 6.49 12.28 0.71
CA ILE A 125 7.03 12.69 -0.59
C ILE A 125 8.54 12.54 -0.55
N SER A 126 9.11 11.61 -1.29
CA SER A 126 10.54 11.33 -1.26
C SER A 126 11.16 11.22 -2.65
N ASN A 127 12.46 11.41 -2.75
CA ASN A 127 13.23 11.14 -3.96
C ASN A 127 14.24 10.02 -3.73
N ARG A 128 14.80 9.52 -4.83
CA ARG A 128 15.82 8.45 -4.80
C ARG A 128 17.13 8.81 -4.10
N ASN A 129 17.39 10.09 -3.86
CA ASN A 129 18.58 10.55 -3.16
C ASN A 129 18.36 10.55 -1.63
N GLY A 130 17.25 9.96 -1.18
CA GLY A 130 16.92 9.87 0.23
C GLY A 130 16.46 11.18 0.83
N ILE A 131 16.02 12.16 0.04
CA ILE A 131 15.46 13.42 0.55
C ILE A 131 13.96 13.30 0.49
N GLY A 132 13.27 13.62 1.59
CA GLY A 132 11.83 13.61 1.59
C GLY A 132 11.16 14.56 2.58
N PHE A 133 9.85 14.57 2.50
CA PHE A 133 8.93 15.38 3.28
C PHE A 133 7.79 14.49 3.75
N SER A 134 7.52 14.52 5.05
CA SER A 134 6.39 13.80 5.65
C SER A 134 5.44 14.80 6.29
N LEU A 135 4.14 14.65 6.01
CA LEU A 135 3.12 15.34 6.79
C LEU A 135 2.59 14.42 7.87
N PHE A 136 2.63 14.88 9.11
CA PHE A 136 2.10 14.14 10.25
C PHE A 136 0.68 14.57 10.62
N ILE A 137 -0.05 13.71 11.33
CA ILE A 137 -1.40 14.00 11.85
C ILE A 137 -1.44 15.26 12.72
N ASN A 138 -0.35 15.60 13.40
CA ASN A 138 -0.23 16.83 14.18
C ASN A 138 -0.23 18.11 13.29
N GLY A 139 -0.01 17.97 11.98
CA GLY A 139 0.00 19.06 10.99
C GLY A 139 1.40 19.54 10.62
N ASP A 140 2.42 18.95 11.23
CA ASP A 140 3.79 19.32 10.99
C ASP A 140 4.30 18.64 9.73
N TRP A 141 4.86 19.46 8.85
CA TRP A 141 5.71 18.99 7.78
C TRP A 141 7.13 18.84 8.31
N VAL A 142 7.69 17.65 8.15
CA VAL A 142 9.08 17.34 8.51
C VAL A 142 9.83 16.98 7.24
N SER A 143 10.87 17.74 6.93
CA SER A 143 11.87 17.33 5.94
C SER A 143 12.86 16.36 6.59
N TRP A 144 13.22 15.32 5.87
CA TRP A 144 14.19 14.32 6.33
C TRP A 144 15.15 13.96 5.20
N THR A 145 16.33 13.48 5.58
CA THR A 145 17.26 12.83 4.66
C THR A 145 17.55 11.39 5.12
N ASP A 146 17.93 10.48 4.24
CA ASP A 146 18.28 9.09 4.63
C ASP A 146 19.48 9.05 5.59
N LEU A 147 20.32 10.09 5.58
CA LEU A 147 21.37 10.31 6.60
C LEU A 147 20.78 10.52 8.01
N ASP A 148 19.58 11.07 8.11
CA ASP A 148 18.83 11.22 9.37
C ASP A 148 18.11 9.93 9.77
N TYR A 149 17.71 9.11 8.78
CA TYR A 149 17.06 7.80 9.01
C TYR A 149 18.05 6.75 9.53
N LEU A 150 19.29 6.78 9.02
CA LEU A 150 20.40 5.92 9.48
C LEU A 150 20.95 6.35 10.85
N ASN A 151 20.71 7.59 11.30
CA ASN A 151 21.14 8.09 12.61
C ASN A 151 20.20 7.73 13.77
N LYS A 152 19.07 7.04 13.52
CA LYS A 152 18.33 6.35 14.57
C LYS A 152 18.92 4.94 14.76
N ASN A 153 19.92 4.84 15.63
CA ASN A 153 20.56 3.61 16.11
C ASN A 153 19.61 2.64 16.87
N GLU A 154 18.33 2.56 16.52
CA GLU A 154 17.34 1.64 17.13
C GLU A 154 16.85 0.54 16.16
N ILE A 155 17.14 0.63 14.86
CA ILE A 155 16.58 -0.30 13.85
C ILE A 155 17.37 -1.63 13.78
N VAL A 156 18.64 -1.66 14.20
CA VAL A 156 19.48 -2.86 14.09
C VAL A 156 19.14 -3.89 15.19
N GLU A 157 18.91 -3.46 16.44
CA GLU A 157 18.57 -4.38 17.53
C GLU A 157 17.17 -5.00 17.40
N ASN A 158 16.22 -4.31 16.74
CA ASN A 158 14.86 -4.83 16.56
C ASN A 158 14.76 -5.86 15.43
N ASN A 159 15.59 -5.76 14.38
CA ASN A 159 15.56 -6.74 13.29
C ASN A 159 16.03 -8.13 13.72
N GLU A 160 17.01 -8.24 14.62
CA GLU A 160 17.44 -9.53 15.16
C GLU A 160 16.36 -10.18 16.02
N LYS A 161 15.68 -9.40 16.89
CA LYS A 161 14.54 -9.88 17.69
C LYS A 161 13.35 -10.28 16.81
N ILE A 162 13.04 -9.50 15.77
CA ILE A 162 11.96 -9.83 14.82
C ILE A 162 12.30 -11.10 14.05
N GLN A 163 13.56 -11.30 13.63
CA GLN A 163 13.99 -12.53 12.98
C GLN A 163 13.96 -13.74 13.92
N GLU A 164 14.26 -13.56 15.21
CA GLU A 164 14.20 -14.61 16.22
C GLU A 164 12.75 -15.01 16.54
N ILE A 165 11.85 -14.03 16.66
CA ILE A 165 10.40 -14.24 16.81
C ILE A 165 9.83 -14.89 15.54
N ALA A 166 10.21 -14.41 14.35
CA ALA A 166 9.79 -14.99 13.08
C ALA A 166 10.27 -16.43 12.91
N LYS A 167 11.50 -16.77 13.33
CA LYS A 167 11.99 -18.17 13.40
C LYS A 167 11.15 -19.01 14.36
N THR A 168 10.77 -18.46 15.50
CA THR A 168 9.93 -19.14 16.49
C THR A 168 8.53 -19.45 15.96
N PHE A 169 7.93 -18.54 15.18
CA PHE A 169 6.65 -18.78 14.51
C PHE A 169 6.78 -19.73 13.31
N SER A 170 7.87 -19.62 12.54
CA SER A 170 8.17 -20.50 11.40
C SER A 170 8.36 -21.97 11.80
N LEU A 171 8.77 -22.23 13.04
CA LEU A 171 8.92 -23.58 13.59
C LEU A 171 7.59 -24.23 14.03
N LYS A 172 6.51 -23.45 14.19
CA LYS A 172 5.17 -23.97 14.56
C LYS A 172 4.22 -24.14 13.38
N ILE A 173 4.58 -23.60 12.23
CA ILE A 173 3.80 -23.76 11.00
C ILE A 173 4.29 -25.06 10.35
N GLU A 174 3.50 -26.13 10.50
CA GLU A 174 3.70 -27.37 9.74
C GLU A 174 3.72 -27.02 8.24
N LYS A 175 4.90 -27.07 7.62
CA LYS A 175 5.03 -27.11 6.16
C LYS A 175 4.26 -28.34 5.68
N SER A 176 3.09 -28.15 5.07
CA SER A 176 2.47 -29.25 4.34
C SER A 176 3.13 -29.42 3.01
N ASP A 177 3.29 -30.67 2.61
CA ASP A 177 3.62 -31.06 1.25
C ASP A 177 2.69 -30.37 0.24
N SER A 178 3.27 -29.53 -0.59
CA SER A 178 2.61 -28.88 -1.71
C SER A 178 2.36 -29.90 -2.82
N THR A 179 1.36 -30.76 -2.62
CA THR A 179 0.74 -31.45 -3.76
C THR A 179 -0.31 -30.52 -4.33
N VAL A 180 -0.04 -29.97 -5.52
CA VAL A 180 -0.94 -29.09 -6.27
C VAL A 180 -2.17 -29.90 -6.67
N LYS A 181 -3.14 -30.02 -5.76
CA LYS A 181 -4.50 -30.45 -6.06
C LYS A 181 -5.34 -29.21 -6.33
N THR A 182 -6.22 -29.28 -7.32
CA THR A 182 -7.17 -28.23 -7.70
C THR A 182 -8.13 -27.84 -6.57
N ASN A 183 -8.27 -28.71 -5.56
CA ASN A 183 -9.16 -28.55 -4.42
C ASN A 183 -8.36 -28.04 -3.22
N ASN A 184 -8.20 -26.73 -3.09
CA ASN A 184 -7.45 -26.09 -2.02
C ASN A 184 -8.33 -25.12 -1.22
N CYS A 185 -7.84 -24.64 -0.07
CA CYS A 185 -8.56 -23.76 0.83
C CYS A 185 -9.05 -22.47 0.15
N ASP A 186 -8.34 -21.96 -0.86
CA ASP A 186 -8.75 -20.77 -1.63
C ASP A 186 -10.12 -20.95 -2.32
N ASN A 187 -10.45 -22.19 -2.69
CA ASN A 187 -11.70 -22.56 -3.36
C ASN A 187 -12.71 -23.28 -2.44
N CYS A 188 -12.46 -23.30 -1.13
CA CYS A 188 -13.28 -24.04 -0.15
C CYS A 188 -14.32 -23.12 0.50
N ILE A 189 -15.59 -23.53 0.54
CA ILE A 189 -16.69 -22.74 1.13
C ILE A 189 -16.52 -22.49 2.64
N TYR A 190 -15.71 -23.33 3.30
CA TYR A 190 -15.43 -23.24 4.74
C TYR A 190 -14.17 -22.44 5.07
N PHE A 191 -13.44 -21.95 4.06
CA PHE A 191 -12.29 -21.09 4.29
C PHE A 191 -12.73 -19.64 4.49
N ARG A 192 -12.13 -18.99 5.48
CA ARG A 192 -12.36 -17.58 5.81
C ARG A 192 -11.01 -16.89 5.80
N ALA A 193 -10.71 -16.18 4.72
CA ALA A 193 -9.49 -15.38 4.64
C ALA A 193 -9.46 -14.40 5.81
N ILE A 194 -8.33 -14.35 6.52
CA ILE A 194 -8.12 -13.35 7.57
C ILE A 194 -7.66 -12.08 6.85
N ASN A 195 -8.59 -11.15 6.66
CA ASN A 195 -8.28 -9.85 6.08
C ASN A 195 -7.85 -8.91 7.22
N GLY A 196 -6.65 -8.34 7.11
CA GLY A 196 -6.11 -7.40 8.09
C GLY A 196 -5.09 -6.45 7.46
N PRO A 197 -4.64 -5.41 8.20
CA PRO A 197 -3.70 -4.40 7.70
C PRO A 197 -2.29 -4.96 7.41
N TYR A 198 -2.00 -6.19 7.85
CA TYR A 198 -0.78 -6.92 7.56
C TYR A 198 -1.07 -8.01 6.52
N GLU A 199 -0.33 -7.98 5.42
CA GLU A 199 -0.43 -8.86 4.26
C GLU A 199 -0.11 -10.33 4.56
N PHE A 200 -1.02 -11.02 5.26
CA PHE A 200 -1.02 -12.48 5.36
C PHE A 200 -1.98 -13.07 4.32
N TRP A 201 -1.84 -12.64 3.06
CA TRP A 201 -2.74 -13.01 1.96
C TRP A 201 -2.82 -14.50 1.70
N ASP A 202 -1.88 -15.29 2.22
CA ASP A 202 -1.88 -16.72 2.03
C ASP A 202 -2.57 -17.48 3.16
N PHE A 203 -3.12 -16.85 4.21
CA PHE A 203 -3.70 -17.55 5.36
C PHE A 203 -5.18 -17.22 5.63
N GLY A 204 -5.88 -18.17 6.26
CA GLY A 204 -7.25 -17.99 6.73
C GLY A 204 -7.67 -19.08 7.72
N LEU A 205 -8.86 -18.94 8.29
CA LEU A 205 -9.44 -19.88 9.23
C LEU A 205 -10.35 -20.88 8.52
N CYS A 206 -10.38 -22.12 9.02
CA CYS A 206 -11.36 -23.12 8.59
C CYS A 206 -12.56 -23.16 9.54
N SER A 207 -13.77 -23.03 8.99
CA SER A 207 -15.03 -23.05 9.75
C SER A 207 -15.79 -24.38 9.68
N SER A 208 -15.21 -25.43 9.08
CA SER A 208 -15.84 -26.75 9.03
C SER A 208 -15.48 -27.56 10.27
N GLU A 209 -16.47 -27.98 11.05
CA GLU A 209 -16.30 -28.84 12.22
C GLU A 209 -15.79 -30.25 11.84
N GLU A 210 -16.02 -30.67 10.60
CA GLU A 210 -15.53 -31.95 10.06
C GLU A 210 -14.05 -31.90 9.65
N SER A 211 -13.48 -30.70 9.58
CA SER A 211 -12.07 -30.53 9.26
C SER A 211 -11.19 -30.69 10.50
N ILE A 212 -10.06 -31.37 10.34
CA ILE A 212 -8.97 -31.40 11.33
C ILE A 212 -8.37 -30.01 11.63
N TYR A 213 -8.75 -29.02 10.82
CA TYR A 213 -8.34 -27.63 10.90
C TYR A 213 -9.42 -26.68 11.43
N PHE A 214 -10.55 -27.19 11.96
CA PHE A 214 -11.60 -26.35 12.55
C PHE A 214 -11.04 -25.33 13.54
N GLY A 215 -11.31 -24.05 13.31
CA GLY A 215 -10.83 -22.93 14.12
C GLY A 215 -9.33 -22.62 14.03
N LYS A 216 -8.57 -23.33 13.19
CA LYS A 216 -7.12 -23.15 13.02
C LYS A 216 -6.80 -22.33 11.77
N ALA A 217 -5.71 -21.56 11.83
CA ALA A 217 -5.16 -20.84 10.68
C ALA A 217 -4.41 -21.80 9.75
N LYS A 218 -4.67 -21.72 8.44
CA LYS A 218 -4.02 -22.51 7.40
C LYS A 218 -3.81 -21.72 6.13
N PHE A 219 -2.88 -22.18 5.29
CA PHE A 219 -2.64 -21.52 4.03
C PHE A 219 -3.73 -21.82 2.99
N LYS A 220 -4.02 -20.86 2.11
CA LYS A 220 -4.90 -20.98 0.94
C LYS A 220 -4.58 -22.17 0.04
N LYS A 221 -3.29 -22.52 -0.05
CA LYS A 221 -2.80 -23.65 -0.88
C LYS A 221 -2.94 -25.02 -0.20
N HIS A 222 -3.37 -25.11 1.06
CA HIS A 222 -3.63 -26.39 1.71
C HIS A 222 -4.94 -27.02 1.19
N SER A 223 -5.07 -28.32 1.39
CA SER A 223 -6.31 -29.06 1.15
C SER A 223 -6.60 -29.99 2.34
N CYS A 224 -7.85 -30.42 2.48
CA CYS A 224 -8.25 -31.44 3.44
C CYS A 224 -9.44 -32.24 2.91
N ASN A 225 -9.78 -33.35 3.57
CA ASN A 225 -10.87 -34.21 3.14
C ASN A 225 -12.26 -33.59 3.35
N ALA A 226 -12.38 -32.58 4.22
CA ALA A 226 -13.58 -31.79 4.44
C ALA A 226 -13.69 -30.60 3.46
N PHE A 227 -13.03 -30.69 2.30
CA PHE A 227 -13.13 -29.68 1.25
C PHE A 227 -14.49 -29.77 0.56
N GLU A 228 -15.14 -28.63 0.42
CA GLU A 228 -16.37 -28.49 -0.35
C GLU A 228 -16.27 -27.19 -1.16
N SER A 229 -16.56 -27.26 -2.46
CA SER A 229 -16.59 -26.11 -3.35
C SER A 229 -18.01 -25.56 -3.46
N TYR A 230 -18.13 -24.32 -3.93
CA TYR A 230 -19.41 -23.80 -4.43
C TYR A 230 -19.96 -24.67 -5.57
#